data_AF-K1U5Q3-F1
#
_entry.id   AF-K1U5Q3-F1
#
_cell.length_a   1.000
_cell.length_b   1.000
_cell.length_c   1.000
_cell.angle_alpha   90.00
_cell.angle_beta   90.00
_cell.angle_gamma   90.00
#
_symmetry.space_group_name_H-M   'P 1'
#
loop_
_entity.id
_entity.type
_entity.pdbx_description
1 polymer ?
#
loop_
_entity_poly.entity_id
_entity_poly.type
_entity_poly.pdbx_seq_one_letter_code
_entity_poly.pdbx_strand_id
1 'polypeptide(L)'
;MSVNTAIMSGEVDVLASFGLTQTWNRWSNNLFEDITDRVEKEGIDLVANWGTDAYKYEDHIYTLPCGGLKYFVSINMTDWNEAGLGELPTEWTWDEYLDACAKMTKVEDGKTVVYGGSDFHQIDSFTFPRQQVEGIDRYYDDSTGLSAFNDPIIVNSLKRELKAEKEDKIWYPKSVYRSDSIQVQ
;
A
#
# COMPACT_ATOMS: atom_id res chain seq x y z
N MET A 1 -5.24 -8.94 -27.20
CA MET A 1 -6.13 -10.01 -26.70
C MET A 1 -6.19 -9.85 -25.19
N SER A 2 -7.37 -9.93 -24.55
CA SER A 2 -7.41 -9.82 -23.08
C SER A 2 -6.76 -11.07 -22.47
N VAL A 3 -6.10 -10.94 -21.32
CA VAL A 3 -5.45 -12.10 -20.66
C VAL A 3 -6.43 -13.25 -20.40
N ASN A 4 -7.68 -12.94 -20.06
CA ASN A 4 -8.71 -13.96 -19.83
C ASN A 4 -9.08 -14.70 -21.12
N THR A 5 -9.11 -14.02 -22.27
CA THR A 5 -9.33 -14.66 -23.57
C THR A 5 -8.20 -15.64 -23.91
N ALA A 6 -6.94 -15.28 -23.61
CA ALA A 6 -5.79 -16.16 -23.84
C ALA A 6 -5.78 -17.39 -22.91
N ILE A 7 -6.22 -17.23 -21.66
CA ILE A 7 -6.44 -18.36 -20.74
C ILE A 7 -7.50 -19.30 -21.32
N MET A 8 -8.65 -18.75 -21.73
CA MET A 8 -9.76 -19.55 -22.28
C MET A 8 -9.42 -20.22 -23.61
N SER A 9 -8.49 -19.68 -24.41
CA SER A 9 -8.00 -20.30 -25.64
C SER A 9 -6.90 -21.34 -25.41
N GLY A 10 -6.44 -21.52 -24.16
CA GLY A 10 -5.38 -22.47 -23.82
C GLY A 10 -3.97 -22.00 -24.20
N GLU A 11 -3.76 -20.69 -24.39
CA GLU A 11 -2.47 -20.10 -24.75
C GLU A 11 -1.58 -19.78 -23.53
N VAL A 12 -2.11 -19.92 -22.32
CA VAL A 12 -1.42 -19.53 -21.07
C VAL A 12 -1.28 -20.74 -20.14
N ASP A 13 -0.04 -21.20 -19.96
CA ASP A 13 0.28 -22.27 -19.00
C ASP A 13 0.47 -21.73 -17.57
N VAL A 14 1.13 -20.57 -17.43
CA VAL A 14 1.42 -19.91 -16.15
C VAL A 14 1.23 -18.41 -16.30
N LEU A 15 0.48 -17.79 -15.38
CA LEU A 15 0.24 -16.36 -15.36
C LEU A 15 0.84 -15.71 -14.11
N ALA A 16 1.70 -14.71 -14.32
CA ALA A 16 2.01 -13.73 -13.28
C ALA A 16 0.86 -12.70 -13.20
N SER A 17 0.09 -12.73 -12.11
CA SER A 17 -1.03 -11.82 -11.87
C SER A 17 -0.66 -10.78 -10.81
N PHE A 18 -0.98 -9.51 -11.07
CA PHE A 18 -0.82 -8.42 -10.12
C PHE A 18 -2.12 -8.12 -9.39
N GLY A 19 -2.05 -7.99 -8.07
CA GLY A 19 -3.18 -7.68 -7.20
C GLY A 19 -4.10 -8.88 -6.93
N LEU A 20 -4.53 -9.01 -5.68
CA LEU A 20 -5.39 -10.12 -5.25
C LEU A 20 -6.78 -10.05 -5.89
N THR A 21 -7.34 -8.86 -6.13
CA THR A 21 -8.70 -8.71 -6.71
C THR A 21 -8.87 -9.37 -8.08
N GLN A 22 -7.92 -9.16 -9.00
CA GLN A 22 -8.02 -9.77 -10.33
C GLN A 22 -7.73 -11.27 -10.29
N THR A 23 -6.91 -11.68 -9.33
CA THR A 23 -6.57 -13.07 -9.10
C THR A 23 -7.80 -13.81 -8.55
N TRP A 24 -8.50 -13.21 -7.58
CA TRP A 24 -9.79 -13.66 -7.04
C TRP A 24 -10.88 -13.81 -8.10
N ASN A 25 -11.03 -12.82 -8.97
CA ASN A 25 -12.00 -12.89 -10.06
C ASN A 25 -11.75 -14.10 -10.99
N ARG A 26 -10.50 -14.53 -11.15
CA ARG A 26 -10.17 -15.71 -11.95
C ARG A 26 -10.39 -17.02 -11.20
N TRP A 27 -10.09 -17.05 -9.89
CA TRP A 27 -10.42 -18.19 -9.01
C TRP A 27 -11.92 -18.48 -9.03
N SER A 28 -12.74 -17.47 -8.71
CA SER A 28 -14.20 -17.60 -8.60
C SER A 28 -14.90 -17.91 -9.94
N ASN A 29 -14.19 -17.78 -11.07
CA ASN A 29 -14.71 -18.11 -12.41
C ASN A 29 -14.04 -19.36 -13.03
N ASN A 30 -13.38 -20.21 -12.22
CA ASN A 30 -12.75 -21.45 -12.65
C ASN A 30 -11.73 -21.27 -13.79
N LEU A 31 -10.98 -20.17 -13.80
CA LEU A 31 -9.98 -19.88 -14.83
C LEU A 31 -8.57 -20.36 -14.44
N PHE A 32 -8.34 -20.78 -13.19
CA PHE A 32 -7.08 -21.36 -12.73
C PHE A 32 -7.29 -22.80 -12.25
N GLU A 33 -6.25 -23.62 -12.40
CA GLU A 33 -6.22 -24.98 -11.87
C GLU A 33 -5.99 -24.97 -10.36
N ASP A 34 -6.71 -25.84 -9.64
CA ASP A 34 -6.43 -26.13 -8.24
C ASP A 34 -5.11 -26.90 -8.14
N ILE A 35 -4.16 -26.34 -7.40
CA ILE A 35 -2.82 -26.90 -7.20
C ILE A 35 -2.60 -27.39 -5.78
N THR A 36 -3.64 -27.48 -4.95
CA THR A 36 -3.56 -27.87 -3.53
C THR A 36 -2.80 -29.19 -3.34
N ASP A 37 -3.21 -30.25 -4.03
CA ASP A 37 -2.56 -31.57 -3.96
C ASP A 37 -1.06 -31.52 -4.36
N ARG A 38 -0.72 -30.66 -5.32
CA ARG A 38 0.67 -30.48 -5.78
C ARG A 38 1.49 -29.77 -4.71
N VAL A 39 0.94 -28.73 -4.09
CA VAL A 39 1.55 -27.96 -3.01
C VAL A 39 1.78 -28.85 -1.78
N GLU A 40 0.79 -29.64 -1.38
CA GLU A 40 0.89 -30.59 -0.26
C GLU A 40 1.94 -31.67 -0.52
N LYS A 41 1.94 -32.25 -1.72
CA LYS A 41 2.90 -33.29 -2.11
C LYS A 41 4.34 -32.80 -2.06
N GLU A 42 4.59 -31.56 -2.46
CA GLU A 42 5.92 -30.94 -2.41
C GLU A 42 6.28 -30.41 -1.01
N GLY A 43 5.37 -30.52 -0.03
CA GLY A 43 5.59 -30.06 1.34
C GLY A 43 5.74 -28.54 1.46
N ILE A 44 5.11 -27.78 0.56
CA ILE A 44 5.21 -26.32 0.53
C ILE A 44 4.25 -25.74 1.57
N ASP A 45 4.80 -25.11 2.61
CA ASP A 45 4.05 -24.35 3.61
C ASP A 45 3.99 -22.85 3.23
N LEU A 46 2.78 -22.32 3.00
CA LEU A 46 2.61 -20.93 2.57
C LEU A 46 3.09 -19.92 3.62
N VAL A 47 2.80 -20.16 4.90
CA VAL A 47 3.15 -19.23 5.99
C VAL A 47 4.65 -19.25 6.23
N ALA A 48 5.27 -20.43 6.20
CA ALA A 48 6.72 -20.56 6.37
C ALA A 48 7.50 -19.88 5.22
N ASN A 49 6.99 -19.96 3.98
CA ASN A 49 7.67 -19.40 2.81
C ASN A 49 7.38 -17.91 2.58
N TRP A 50 6.14 -17.43 2.84
CA TRP A 50 5.71 -16.07 2.51
C TRP A 50 5.13 -15.26 3.68
N GLY A 51 4.98 -15.86 4.86
CA GLY A 51 4.46 -15.20 6.06
C GLY A 51 2.95 -14.98 6.05
N THR A 52 2.21 -15.58 5.11
CA THR A 52 0.76 -15.48 5.00
C THR A 52 0.18 -16.63 4.17
N ASP A 53 -1.07 -17.01 4.46
CA ASP A 53 -1.88 -17.94 3.69
C ASP A 53 -3.08 -17.27 3.00
N ALA A 54 -3.06 -15.93 2.87
CA ALA A 54 -4.11 -15.11 2.24
C ALA A 54 -4.39 -15.43 0.76
N TYR A 55 -3.69 -16.40 0.18
CA TYR A 55 -3.83 -16.90 -1.18
C TYR A 55 -4.68 -18.17 -1.27
N LYS A 56 -5.22 -18.63 -0.13
CA LYS A 56 -6.23 -19.68 -0.09
C LYS A 56 -7.60 -19.10 -0.43
N TYR A 57 -8.36 -19.83 -1.24
CA TYR A 57 -9.77 -19.57 -1.51
C TYR A 57 -10.58 -20.81 -1.20
N GLU A 58 -11.53 -20.72 -0.26
CA GLU A 58 -12.32 -21.87 0.22
C GLU A 58 -11.43 -23.07 0.61
N ASP A 59 -10.31 -22.80 1.30
CA ASP A 59 -9.27 -23.77 1.68
C ASP A 59 -8.43 -24.38 0.54
N HIS A 60 -8.68 -23.99 -0.71
CA HIS A 60 -7.92 -24.41 -1.89
C HIS A 60 -6.81 -23.41 -2.28
N ILE A 61 -5.75 -23.91 -2.90
CA ILE A 61 -4.60 -23.13 -3.37
C ILE A 61 -4.59 -23.14 -4.90
N TYR A 62 -4.77 -21.97 -5.50
CA TYR A 62 -4.77 -21.78 -6.96
C TYR A 62 -3.54 -21.01 -7.47
N THR A 63 -2.81 -20.34 -6.58
CA THR A 63 -1.65 -19.51 -6.93
C THR A 63 -0.59 -19.55 -5.85
N LEU A 64 0.65 -19.37 -6.26
CA LEU A 64 1.77 -19.13 -5.36
C LEU A 64 2.20 -17.66 -5.44
N PRO A 65 2.60 -17.04 -4.31
CA PRO A 65 3.07 -15.65 -4.33
C PRO A 65 4.38 -15.51 -5.11
N CYS A 66 4.43 -14.63 -6.12
CA CYS A 66 5.68 -14.31 -6.83
C CYS A 66 6.51 -13.21 -6.15
N GLY A 67 5.93 -12.55 -5.15
CA GLY A 67 6.49 -11.42 -4.42
C GLY A 67 5.40 -10.72 -3.61
N GLY A 68 5.81 -9.86 -2.66
CA GLY A 68 4.90 -9.08 -1.85
C GLY A 68 5.35 -7.62 -1.77
N LEU A 69 4.39 -6.71 -1.75
CA LEU A 69 4.62 -5.31 -1.38
C LEU A 69 4.18 -5.14 0.06
N LYS A 70 5.05 -4.58 0.90
CA LYS A 70 4.67 -4.10 2.24
C LYS A 70 4.76 -2.59 2.25
N TYR A 71 3.84 -1.95 2.96
CA TYR A 71 3.95 -0.53 3.28
C TYR A 71 4.98 -0.36 4.39
N PHE A 72 5.90 0.57 4.20
CA PHE A 72 6.92 0.92 5.18
C PHE A 72 7.19 2.42 5.11
N VAL A 73 7.77 2.97 6.17
CA VAL A 73 8.32 4.32 6.15
C VAL A 73 9.80 4.21 5.84
N SER A 74 10.24 4.90 4.79
CA SER A 74 11.66 5.01 4.44
C SER A 74 12.24 6.27 5.05
N ILE A 75 13.38 6.17 5.74
CA ILE A 75 13.98 7.27 6.50
C ILE A 75 15.39 7.55 5.98
N ASN A 76 15.68 8.81 5.64
CA ASN A 76 17.05 9.26 5.41
C ASN A 76 17.77 9.42 6.75
N MET A 77 18.62 8.46 7.10
CA MET A 77 19.33 8.48 8.38
C MET A 77 20.33 9.62 8.53
N THR A 78 20.85 10.17 7.43
CA THR A 78 21.72 11.35 7.52
C THR A 78 20.92 12.54 8.04
N ASP A 79 19.78 12.85 7.42
CA ASP A 79 18.91 13.95 7.86
C ASP A 79 18.30 13.68 9.25
N TRP A 80 17.96 12.43 9.56
CA TRP A 80 17.44 12.04 10.89
C TRP A 80 18.45 12.34 12.01
N ASN A 81 19.71 11.96 11.79
CA ASN A 81 20.79 12.19 12.75
C ASN A 81 21.15 13.67 12.85
N GLU A 82 21.18 14.41 11.72
CA GLU A 82 21.36 15.87 11.72
C GLU A 82 20.26 16.60 12.49
N ALA A 83 19.02 16.10 12.41
CA ALA A 83 17.87 16.63 13.17
C ALA A 83 17.92 16.26 14.67
N GLY A 84 18.88 15.45 15.11
CA GLY A 84 19.05 15.07 16.52
C GLY A 84 17.89 14.24 17.07
N LEU A 85 17.25 13.42 16.23
CA LEU A 85 16.05 12.65 16.58
C LEU A 85 16.33 11.39 17.42
N GLY A 86 17.60 11.00 17.58
CA GLY A 86 18.00 9.86 18.41
C GLY A 86 17.77 8.52 17.72
N GLU A 87 17.49 7.49 18.52
CA GLU A 87 17.20 6.14 18.00
C GLU A 87 15.87 6.12 17.24
N LEU A 88 15.81 5.29 16.18
CA LEU A 88 14.57 5.11 15.42
C LEU A 88 13.50 4.46 16.30
N PRO A 89 12.28 5.01 16.35
CA PRO A 89 11.18 4.38 17.05
C PRO A 89 10.77 3.07 16.35
N THR A 90 10.45 2.05 17.14
CA THR A 90 9.84 0.80 16.62
C THR A 90 8.34 0.94 16.41
N GLU A 91 7.72 1.93 17.04
CA GLU A 91 6.31 2.31 16.91
C GLU A 91 6.16 3.82 17.12
N TRP A 92 5.18 4.42 16.44
CA TRP A 92 4.89 5.84 16.55
C TRP A 92 3.45 6.13 16.13
N THR A 93 2.91 7.21 16.68
CA THR A 93 1.68 7.83 16.25
C THR A 93 1.91 8.70 15.02
N TRP A 94 0.83 9.09 14.35
CA TRP A 94 0.90 10.06 13.26
C TRP A 94 1.48 11.41 13.72
N ASP A 95 1.19 11.85 14.95
CA ASP A 95 1.68 13.12 15.47
C ASP A 95 3.19 13.07 15.70
N GLU A 96 3.71 11.98 16.29
CA GLU A 96 5.16 11.77 16.46
C GLU A 96 5.90 11.69 15.12
N TYR A 97 5.31 11.03 14.12
CA TYR A 97 5.85 11.00 12.77
C TYR A 97 5.90 12.41 12.15
N LEU A 98 4.82 13.19 12.26
CA LEU A 98 4.77 14.55 11.72
C LEU A 98 5.75 15.49 12.44
N ASP A 99 5.94 15.33 13.76
CA ASP A 99 6.95 16.08 14.52
C ASP A 99 8.37 15.74 14.06
N ALA A 100 8.65 14.48 13.73
CA ALA A 100 9.92 14.08 13.13
C ALA A 100 10.10 14.69 11.73
N CYS A 101 9.06 14.66 10.88
CA CYS A 101 9.07 15.33 9.58
C CYS A 101 9.34 16.84 9.72
N ALA A 102 8.73 17.50 10.70
CA ALA A 102 8.96 18.92 10.94
C ALA A 102 10.43 19.22 11.28
N LYS A 103 11.05 18.40 12.12
CA LYS A 103 12.48 18.53 12.49
C LYS A 103 13.44 18.24 11.34
N MET A 104 13.07 17.33 10.44
CA MET A 104 13.86 17.01 9.24
C MET A 104 13.66 18.00 8.09
N THR A 105 12.66 18.88 8.17
CA THR A 105 12.36 19.85 7.11
C THR A 105 13.35 21.01 7.14
N LYS A 106 13.96 21.32 5.99
CA LYS A 106 14.93 22.42 5.83
C LYS A 106 14.33 23.53 4.97
N VAL A 107 14.41 24.77 5.46
CA VAL A 107 13.88 25.97 4.80
C VAL A 107 15.02 26.96 4.55
N GLU A 108 15.17 27.39 3.31
CA GLU A 108 16.12 28.41 2.87
C GLU A 108 15.37 29.51 2.12
N ASP A 109 15.64 30.78 2.44
CA ASP A 109 14.99 31.94 1.81
C ASP A 109 13.43 31.87 1.77
N GLY A 110 12.84 31.29 2.81
CA GLY A 110 11.38 31.11 2.92
C GLY A 110 10.80 30.01 2.02
N LYS A 111 11.65 29.18 1.40
CA LYS A 111 11.27 28.02 0.59
C LYS A 111 11.75 26.74 1.25
N THR A 112 10.88 25.73 1.29
CA THR A 112 11.28 24.39 1.70
C THR A 112 12.21 23.79 0.65
N VAL A 113 13.45 23.47 1.04
CA VAL A 113 14.46 22.85 0.16
C VAL A 113 14.62 21.36 0.44
N VAL A 114 14.27 20.91 1.65
CA VAL A 114 14.15 19.50 2.01
C VAL A 114 12.85 19.31 2.79
N TYR A 115 12.01 18.39 2.35
CA TYR A 115 10.81 17.98 3.07
C TYR A 115 11.14 16.81 3.98
N GLY A 116 10.70 16.86 5.24
CA GLY A 116 10.96 15.77 6.19
C GLY A 116 10.09 14.53 6.00
N GLY A 117 9.12 14.57 5.09
CA GLY A 117 8.36 13.38 4.72
C GLY A 117 7.60 13.53 3.41
N SER A 118 6.84 12.48 3.10
CA SER A 118 5.85 12.43 2.02
C SER A 118 4.85 11.34 2.35
N ASP A 119 3.63 11.47 1.84
CA ASP A 119 2.72 10.32 1.74
C ASP A 119 3.00 9.52 0.45
N PHE A 120 2.46 8.31 0.35
CA PHE A 120 2.54 7.53 -0.87
C PHE A 120 1.91 8.30 -2.04
N HIS A 121 2.61 8.38 -3.17
CA HIS A 121 2.32 9.31 -4.27
C HIS A 121 0.98 9.06 -5.00
N GLN A 122 0.28 7.96 -4.71
CA GLN A 122 -1.07 7.72 -5.22
C GLN A 122 -2.07 8.73 -4.63
N ILE A 123 -3.01 9.16 -5.48
CA ILE A 123 -3.94 10.24 -5.12
C ILE A 123 -4.89 9.82 -3.99
N ASP A 124 -5.20 8.54 -3.90
CA ASP A 124 -6.12 7.94 -2.94
C ASP A 124 -5.41 7.37 -1.71
N SER A 125 -4.10 7.62 -1.53
CA SER A 125 -3.35 7.09 -0.37
C SER A 125 -3.91 7.54 0.97
N PHE A 126 -4.60 8.68 1.04
CA PHE A 126 -5.31 9.14 2.24
C PHE A 126 -6.39 8.16 2.75
N THR A 127 -6.77 7.16 1.93
CA THR A 127 -7.74 6.11 2.31
C THR A 127 -7.07 4.92 3.04
N PHE A 128 -5.75 4.73 2.91
CA PHE A 128 -5.04 3.59 3.53
C PHE A 128 -5.19 3.49 5.05
N PRO A 129 -5.22 4.60 5.82
CA PRO A 129 -5.38 4.51 7.27
C PRO A 129 -6.65 3.77 7.70
N ARG A 130 -7.75 3.85 6.93
CA ARG A 130 -8.95 3.06 7.21
C ARG A 130 -8.68 1.57 7.06
N GLN A 131 -8.05 1.17 5.96
CA GLN A 131 -7.66 -0.23 5.74
C GLN A 131 -6.71 -0.74 6.85
N GLN A 132 -5.78 0.11 7.31
CA GLN A 132 -4.84 -0.25 8.38
C GLN A 132 -5.53 -0.43 9.74
N VAL A 133 -6.52 0.41 10.07
CA VAL A 133 -7.23 0.36 11.35
C VAL A 133 -8.30 -0.72 11.37
N GLU A 134 -9.04 -0.88 10.28
CA GLU A 134 -10.24 -1.71 10.24
C GLU A 134 -10.04 -3.05 9.52
N GLY A 135 -9.00 -3.19 8.70
CA GLY A 135 -8.74 -4.41 7.92
C GLY A 135 -9.75 -4.69 6.81
N ILE A 136 -10.60 -3.72 6.45
CA ILE A 136 -11.67 -3.86 5.45
C ILE A 136 -11.41 -3.03 4.18
N ASP A 137 -12.27 -3.19 3.17
CA ASP A 137 -12.24 -2.38 1.95
C ASP A 137 -12.28 -0.90 2.33
N ARG A 138 -11.37 -0.08 1.78
CA ARG A 138 -11.22 1.34 2.12
C ARG A 138 -12.13 2.28 1.35
N TYR A 139 -12.73 1.84 0.25
CA TYR A 139 -13.58 2.63 -0.62
C TYR A 139 -15.06 2.46 -0.29
N TYR A 140 -15.46 1.29 0.19
CA TYR A 140 -16.85 0.94 0.50
C TYR A 140 -17.03 0.48 1.94
N ASP A 141 -18.25 0.68 2.44
CA ASP A 141 -18.73 0.09 3.69
C ASP A 141 -19.58 -1.13 3.35
N ASP A 142 -19.09 -2.33 3.69
CA ASP A 142 -19.73 -3.59 3.37
C ASP A 142 -21.12 -3.75 4.02
N SER A 143 -21.38 -3.05 5.13
CA SER A 143 -22.68 -3.12 5.83
C SER A 143 -23.77 -2.33 5.13
N THR A 144 -23.41 -1.27 4.42
CA THR A 144 -24.35 -0.38 3.72
C THR A 144 -24.27 -0.48 2.19
N GLY A 145 -23.16 -1.00 1.66
CA GLY A 145 -22.84 -1.00 0.22
C GLY A 145 -22.55 0.39 -0.35
N LEU A 146 -22.43 1.42 0.49
CA LEU A 146 -22.17 2.79 0.08
C LEU A 146 -20.67 3.11 0.12
N SER A 147 -20.29 4.22 -0.51
CA SER A 147 -18.92 4.72 -0.41
C SER A 147 -18.60 5.16 1.02
N ALA A 148 -17.40 4.82 1.48
CA ALA A 148 -16.90 5.15 2.81
C ALA A 148 -16.15 6.49 2.89
N PHE A 149 -16.14 7.34 1.86
CA PHE A 149 -15.31 8.55 1.86
C PHE A 149 -15.72 9.62 2.89
N ASN A 150 -16.91 9.49 3.50
CA ASN A 150 -17.34 10.29 4.64
C ASN A 150 -16.91 9.72 6.00
N ASP A 151 -16.25 8.56 6.01
CA ASP A 151 -15.73 7.94 7.22
C ASP A 151 -14.77 8.90 7.94
N PRO A 152 -14.91 9.08 9.28
CA PRO A 152 -14.04 9.98 10.03
C PRO A 152 -12.55 9.69 9.88
N ILE A 153 -12.12 8.43 9.73
CA ILE A 153 -10.73 8.05 9.53
C ILE A 153 -10.21 8.58 8.20
N ILE A 154 -11.00 8.43 7.12
CA ILE A 154 -10.64 8.94 5.79
C ILE A 154 -10.60 10.47 5.79
N VAL A 155 -11.64 11.11 6.35
CA VAL A 155 -11.73 12.58 6.41
C VAL A 155 -10.56 13.16 7.21
N ASN A 156 -10.23 12.57 8.36
CA ASN A 156 -9.11 13.03 9.18
C ASN A 156 -7.76 12.77 8.51
N SER A 157 -7.61 11.66 7.79
CA SER A 157 -6.40 11.36 7.03
C SER A 157 -6.16 12.38 5.90
N LEU A 158 -7.22 12.75 5.17
CA LEU A 158 -7.14 13.79 4.14
C LEU A 158 -6.81 15.16 4.74
N LYS A 159 -7.42 15.52 5.87
CA LYS A 159 -7.12 16.78 6.57
C LYS A 159 -5.65 16.83 7.02
N ARG A 160 -5.14 15.73 7.58
CA ARG A 160 -3.73 15.60 7.99
C ARG A 160 -2.80 15.82 6.80
N GLU A 161 -3.05 15.14 5.68
CA GLU A 161 -2.27 15.29 4.45
C GLU A 161 -2.28 16.74 3.95
N LEU A 162 -3.45 17.37 3.84
CA LEU A 162 -3.56 18.75 3.39
C LEU A 162 -2.82 19.73 4.32
N LYS A 163 -2.91 19.53 5.63
CA LYS A 163 -2.19 20.33 6.62
C LYS A 163 -0.67 20.17 6.45
N ALA A 164 -0.18 18.93 6.40
CA ALA A 164 1.25 18.63 6.29
C ALA A 164 1.87 19.16 4.98
N GLU A 165 1.14 19.10 3.86
CA GLU A 165 1.61 19.56 2.56
C GLU A 165 1.49 21.08 2.36
N LYS A 166 0.36 21.67 2.74
CA LYS A 166 0.00 23.06 2.33
C LYS A 166 0.24 24.09 3.43
N GLU A 167 -0.01 23.72 4.68
CA GLU A 167 0.10 24.64 5.82
C GLU A 167 1.48 24.52 6.44
N ASP A 168 1.85 23.32 6.88
CA ASP A 168 3.11 23.06 7.58
C ASP A 168 4.30 22.96 6.61
N LYS A 169 4.03 22.55 5.35
CA LYS A 169 5.03 22.37 4.29
C LYS A 169 6.16 21.42 4.69
N ILE A 170 5.84 20.39 5.48
CA ILE A 170 6.76 19.37 5.96
C ILE A 170 6.70 18.09 5.10
N TRP A 171 5.62 17.92 4.33
CA TRP A 171 5.49 16.85 3.35
C TRP A 171 5.61 17.34 1.92
N TYR A 172 6.31 16.56 1.09
CA TYR A 172 6.40 16.83 -0.34
C TYR A 172 5.01 16.75 -0.98
N PRO A 173 4.49 17.82 -1.61
CA PRO A 173 3.08 17.86 -1.99
C PRO A 173 2.74 16.95 -3.17
N LYS A 174 1.63 16.20 -3.08
CA LYS A 174 1.12 15.38 -4.21
C LYS A 174 0.85 16.16 -5.49
N SER A 175 0.49 17.42 -5.39
CA SER A 175 0.33 18.28 -6.56
C SER A 175 1.62 18.41 -7.38
N VAL A 176 2.78 18.37 -6.73
CA VAL A 176 4.08 18.49 -7.41
C VAL A 176 4.46 17.17 -8.08
N TYR A 177 4.22 16.02 -7.44
CA TYR A 177 4.38 14.71 -8.10
C TYR A 177 3.61 14.66 -9.43
N ARG A 178 2.41 15.24 -9.47
CA ARG A 178 1.57 15.31 -10.67
C ARG A 178 2.06 16.31 -11.70
N SER A 179 2.38 17.54 -11.32
CA SER A 179 2.85 18.57 -12.26
C SER A 179 4.11 18.13 -12.99
N ASP A 180 4.98 17.43 -12.26
CA ASP A 180 6.32 17.08 -12.74
C ASP A 180 6.34 15.71 -13.43
N SER A 181 5.16 15.07 -13.59
CA SER A 181 5.01 13.74 -14.19
C SER A 181 5.88 12.67 -13.53
N ILE A 182 6.14 12.81 -12.23
CA ILE A 182 6.94 11.86 -11.46
C ILE A 182 6.05 10.63 -11.22
N GLN A 183 6.21 9.61 -12.06
CA GLN A 183 5.68 8.27 -11.81
C GLN A 183 6.73 7.45 -11.08
N VAL A 184 6.51 7.19 -9.79
CA VAL A 184 7.23 6.15 -9.06
C VAL A 184 6.35 4.90 -9.12
N GLN A 185 6.88 3.79 -9.64
CA GLN A 185 6.15 2.51 -9.74
C GLN A 185 5.80 1.95 -8.35
#